data_AF-A0A317Q8R8-F1
#
_entry.id   AF-A0A317Q8R8-F1
#
_cell.length_a   1.000
_cell.length_b   1.000
_cell.length_c   1.000
_cell.angle_alpha   90.00
_cell.angle_beta   90.00
_cell.angle_gamma   90.00
#
_symmetry.space_group_name_H-M   'P 1'
#
loop_
_entity.id
_entity.type
_entity.pdbx_description
1 polymer ?
#
loop_
_entity_poly.entity_id
_entity_poly.type
_entity_poly.pdbx_seq_one_letter_code
_entity_poly.pdbx_strand_id
1 'polypeptide(L)'
;MTSLLEQLRAATAALHSHLDRHTMMSELMSADLTEARYRQILQHMYPAHQQLEAAVQQGVQALRLGYPLQARLAWLDDDLIKLQCDIPTMAVVKNMTNQAELAHSETMAPVAIGSLPALVGWLYVLEESRLGAAVIAKRLQRQLPNSPCSFFSRSIAPQAWSQFLLFAQQVAAADSNDVIDAAQQAFTSYIEHLKAPLGAPLRPPKSADYAN
;
A
#
# COMPACT_ATOMS: atom_id res chain seq x y z
N MET A 1 -16.83 26.32 7.96
CA MET A 1 -17.16 24.97 7.44
C MET A 1 -15.84 24.27 7.16
N THR A 2 -15.63 23.07 7.70
CA THR A 2 -14.43 22.25 7.47
C THR A 2 -14.49 21.65 6.06
N SER A 3 -13.38 21.73 5.32
CA SER A 3 -13.24 21.11 4.01
C SER A 3 -13.33 19.58 4.08
N LEU A 4 -13.67 18.92 2.96
CA LEU A 4 -13.68 17.45 2.90
C LEU A 4 -12.32 16.86 3.31
N LEU A 5 -11.21 17.49 2.89
CA LEU A 5 -9.87 17.04 3.22
C LEU A 5 -9.60 17.04 4.74
N GLU A 6 -10.05 18.09 5.45
CA GLU A 6 -9.91 18.15 6.90
C GLU A 6 -10.74 17.08 7.59
N GLN A 7 -11.96 16.81 7.09
CA GLN A 7 -12.82 15.75 7.61
C GLN A 7 -12.21 14.36 7.39
N LEU A 8 -11.72 14.09 6.18
CA LEU A 8 -11.03 12.83 5.85
C LEU A 8 -9.81 12.62 6.75
N ARG A 9 -8.94 13.63 6.88
CA ARG A 9 -7.77 13.56 7.76
C ARG A 9 -8.15 13.28 9.21
N ALA A 10 -9.16 13.98 9.74
CA ALA A 10 -9.61 13.76 11.11
C ALA A 10 -10.17 12.33 11.30
N ALA A 11 -11.01 11.88 10.37
CA ALA A 11 -11.67 10.57 10.45
C ALA A 11 -10.72 9.38 10.24
N THR A 12 -9.64 9.56 9.46
CA THR A 12 -8.65 8.49 9.20
C THR A 12 -7.39 8.60 10.07
N ALA A 13 -7.26 9.63 10.93
CA ALA A 13 -6.06 9.88 11.72
C ALA A 13 -5.63 8.69 12.59
N ALA A 14 -6.57 8.03 13.25
CA ALA A 14 -6.29 6.88 14.12
C ALA A 14 -5.81 5.66 13.31
N LEU A 15 -6.40 5.41 12.14
CA LEU A 15 -6.02 4.33 11.24
C LEU A 15 -4.65 4.58 10.62
N HIS A 16 -4.38 5.81 10.18
CA HIS A 16 -3.06 6.22 9.70
C HIS A 16 -2.00 6.05 10.80
N SER A 17 -2.27 6.52 12.02
CA SER A 17 -1.37 6.35 13.17
C SER A 17 -1.16 4.89 13.58
N HIS A 18 -2.15 4.02 13.32
CA HIS A 18 -2.01 2.59 13.53
C HIS A 18 -1.09 1.97 12.46
N LEU A 19 -1.28 2.34 11.19
CA LEU A 19 -0.43 1.90 10.08
C LEU A 19 1.03 2.36 10.25
N ASP A 20 1.28 3.60 10.65
CA ASP A 20 2.64 4.11 10.87
C ASP A 20 3.40 3.35 11.98
N ARG A 21 2.66 2.93 13.02
CA ARG A 21 3.20 2.12 14.13
C ARG A 21 3.29 0.64 13.78
N HIS A 22 2.82 0.21 12.61
CA HIS A 22 3.00 -1.16 12.16
C HIS A 22 4.49 -1.47 12.06
N THR A 23 4.90 -2.64 12.56
CA THR A 23 6.32 -3.03 12.68
C THR A 23 7.08 -2.82 11.37
N MET A 24 6.49 -3.23 10.25
CA MET A 24 7.09 -3.07 8.92
C MET A 24 7.29 -1.61 8.50
N MET A 25 6.33 -0.72 8.81
CA MET A 25 6.43 0.70 8.48
C MET A 25 7.51 1.38 9.34
N SER A 26 7.56 1.02 10.63
CA SER A 26 8.61 1.48 11.54
C SER A 26 10.01 1.00 11.10
N GLU A 27 10.13 -0.23 10.60
CA GLU A 27 11.40 -0.76 10.10
C GLU A 27 11.88 -0.09 8.81
N LEU A 28 10.98 0.28 7.88
CA LEU A 28 11.35 1.09 6.71
C LEU A 28 12.00 2.43 7.10
N MET A 29 11.65 2.93 8.29
CA MET A 29 12.19 4.17 8.84
C MET A 29 13.44 3.95 9.71
N SER A 30 13.81 2.70 10.00
CA SER A 30 14.97 2.35 10.83
C SER A 30 16.29 2.80 10.20
N ALA A 31 17.30 3.04 11.04
CA ALA A 31 18.68 3.27 10.58
C ALA A 31 19.39 1.94 10.27
N ASP A 32 18.91 0.84 10.85
CA ASP A 32 19.51 -0.49 10.71
C ASP A 32 18.80 -1.35 9.63
N LEU A 33 18.06 -0.70 8.72
CA LEU A 33 17.35 -1.39 7.66
C LEU A 33 18.35 -2.06 6.72
N THR A 34 18.30 -3.39 6.65
CA THR A 34 19.09 -4.16 5.69
C THR A 34 18.31 -4.41 4.41
N GLU A 35 19.02 -4.65 3.30
CA GLU A 35 18.36 -5.00 2.04
C GLU A 35 17.52 -6.28 2.15
N ALA A 36 18.01 -7.30 2.87
CA ALA A 36 17.26 -8.52 3.12
C ALA A 36 15.93 -8.24 3.82
N ARG A 37 15.92 -7.29 4.77
CA ARG A 37 14.70 -6.90 5.47
C ARG A 37 13.77 -6.06 4.60
N TYR A 38 14.34 -5.13 3.84
CA TYR A 38 13.60 -4.34 2.86
C TYR A 38 12.85 -5.22 1.85
N ARG A 39 13.51 -6.26 1.31
CA ARG A 39 12.90 -7.27 0.44
C ARG A 39 11.68 -7.92 1.08
N GLN A 40 11.82 -8.39 2.32
CA GLN A 40 10.70 -9.02 3.04
C GLN A 40 9.54 -8.05 3.25
N ILE A 41 9.83 -6.79 3.62
CA ILE A 41 8.79 -5.76 3.79
C ILE A 41 8.02 -5.55 2.49
N LEU A 42 8.70 -5.39 1.34
CA LEU A 42 8.04 -5.23 0.05
C LEU A 42 7.13 -6.42 -0.30
N GLN A 43 7.61 -7.65 -0.07
CA GLN A 43 6.82 -8.86 -0.29
C GLN A 43 5.58 -8.91 0.61
N HIS A 44 5.66 -8.42 1.85
CA HIS A 44 4.51 -8.39 2.76
C HIS A 44 3.54 -7.24 2.47
N MET A 45 4.03 -6.12 1.94
CA MET A 45 3.17 -5.02 1.48
C MET A 45 2.41 -5.36 0.20
N TYR A 46 2.94 -6.29 -0.61
CA TYR A 46 2.42 -6.59 -1.93
C TYR A 46 0.93 -6.96 -1.94
N PRO A 47 0.44 -7.93 -1.13
CA PRO A 47 -0.99 -8.30 -1.16
C PRO A 47 -1.90 -7.15 -0.75
N ALA A 48 -1.51 -6.38 0.26
CA ALA A 48 -2.29 -5.22 0.72
C ALA A 48 -2.40 -4.14 -0.36
N HIS A 49 -1.30 -3.88 -1.07
CA HIS A 49 -1.31 -2.90 -2.15
C HIS A 49 -2.07 -3.40 -3.39
N GLN A 50 -1.88 -4.68 -3.75
CA GLN A 50 -2.61 -5.32 -4.83
C GLN A 50 -4.13 -5.24 -4.61
N GLN A 51 -4.60 -5.55 -3.40
CA GLN A 51 -6.01 -5.53 -3.05
C GLN A 51 -6.60 -4.11 -3.14
N LEU A 52 -5.90 -3.12 -2.59
CA LEU A 52 -6.31 -1.72 -2.62
C LEU A 52 -6.41 -1.19 -4.06
N GLU A 53 -5.37 -1.42 -4.87
CA GLU A 53 -5.32 -0.95 -6.26
C GLU A 53 -6.36 -1.67 -7.14
N ALA A 54 -6.54 -2.97 -6.96
CA ALA A 54 -7.53 -3.75 -7.71
C ALA A 54 -8.96 -3.28 -7.41
N ALA A 55 -9.31 -3.01 -6.15
CA ALA A 55 -10.62 -2.50 -5.77
C ALA A 55 -10.92 -1.14 -6.43
N VAL A 56 -9.94 -0.23 -6.40
CA VAL A 56 -10.05 1.09 -7.04
C VAL A 56 -10.17 0.96 -8.56
N GLN A 57 -9.34 0.14 -9.19
CA GLN A 57 -9.36 -0.08 -10.64
C GLN A 57 -10.71 -0.65 -11.10
N GLN A 58 -11.24 -1.63 -10.38
CA GLN A 58 -12.57 -2.20 -10.67
C GLN A 58 -13.67 -1.16 -10.49
N GLY A 59 -13.63 -0.35 -9.43
CA GLY A 59 -14.59 0.72 -9.19
C GLY A 59 -14.58 1.79 -10.29
N VAL A 60 -13.38 2.23 -10.73
CA VAL A 60 -13.22 3.18 -11.85
C VAL A 60 -13.86 2.61 -13.12
N GLN A 61 -13.63 1.33 -13.42
CA GLN A 61 -14.21 0.66 -14.59
C GLN A 61 -15.73 0.51 -14.48
N ALA A 62 -16.23 0.03 -13.34
CA ALA A 62 -17.65 -0.21 -13.11
C ALA A 62 -18.48 1.08 -13.22
N LEU A 63 -17.95 2.19 -12.69
CA LEU A 63 -18.58 3.51 -12.75
C LEU A 63 -18.26 4.28 -14.04
N ARG A 64 -17.47 3.70 -14.96
CA ARG A 64 -17.03 4.32 -16.22
C ARG A 64 -16.40 5.70 -16.00
N LEU A 65 -15.65 5.85 -14.92
CA LEU A 65 -15.02 7.09 -14.55
C LEU A 65 -13.77 7.30 -15.44
N GLY A 66 -13.67 8.44 -16.12
CA GLY A 66 -12.49 8.84 -16.89
C GLY A 66 -11.30 9.26 -16.01
N TYR A 67 -11.08 8.58 -14.88
CA TYR A 67 -10.02 8.89 -13.95
C TYR A 67 -8.71 8.26 -14.42
N PRO A 68 -7.63 9.03 -14.62
CA PRO A 68 -6.35 8.53 -15.10
C PRO A 68 -5.57 7.85 -13.97
N LEU A 69 -6.09 6.70 -13.49
CA LEU A 69 -5.45 5.93 -12.43
C LEU A 69 -4.06 5.47 -12.90
N GLN A 70 -3.04 5.82 -12.12
CA GLN A 70 -1.69 5.35 -12.37
C GLN A 70 -1.43 4.11 -11.52
N ALA A 71 -1.35 2.95 -12.18
CA ALA A 71 -1.00 1.70 -11.53
C ALA A 71 0.38 1.80 -10.86
N ARG A 72 0.42 1.58 -9.54
CA ARG A 72 1.62 1.60 -8.72
C ARG A 72 2.14 0.20 -8.45
N LEU A 73 1.26 -0.82 -8.53
CA LEU A 73 1.66 -2.20 -8.33
C LEU A 73 2.77 -2.61 -9.31
N ALA A 74 2.72 -2.13 -10.55
CA ALA A 74 3.78 -2.36 -11.55
C ALA A 74 5.17 -1.83 -11.11
N TRP A 75 5.23 -0.78 -10.29
CA TRP A 75 6.51 -0.30 -9.74
C TRP A 75 7.00 -1.14 -8.57
N LEU A 76 6.08 -1.72 -7.81
CA LEU A 76 6.42 -2.69 -6.78
C LEU A 76 6.93 -3.99 -7.42
N ASP A 77 6.30 -4.44 -8.50
CA ASP A 77 6.78 -5.55 -9.34
C ASP A 77 8.21 -5.29 -9.83
N ASP A 78 8.43 -4.12 -10.45
CA ASP A 78 9.76 -3.73 -10.95
C ASP A 78 10.84 -3.75 -9.86
N ASP A 79 10.51 -3.25 -8.66
CA ASP A 79 11.45 -3.23 -7.54
C ASP A 79 11.72 -4.65 -7.02
N LEU A 80 10.70 -5.50 -6.88
CA LEU A 80 10.84 -6.91 -6.48
C LEU A 80 11.66 -7.72 -7.49
N ILE A 81 11.43 -7.53 -8.79
CA ILE A 81 12.20 -8.17 -9.87
C ILE A 81 13.68 -7.78 -9.79
N LYS A 82 13.97 -6.49 -9.64
CA LYS A 82 15.36 -5.99 -9.52
C LYS A 82 16.05 -6.48 -8.25
N LEU A 83 15.28 -6.68 -7.17
CA LEU A 83 15.76 -7.31 -5.94
C LEU A 83 15.87 -8.83 -6.03
N GLN A 84 15.50 -9.45 -7.16
CA GLN A 84 15.48 -10.89 -7.35
C GLN A 84 14.61 -11.59 -6.29
N CYS A 85 13.50 -10.96 -5.92
CA CYS A 85 12.49 -11.53 -5.05
C CYS A 85 11.43 -12.26 -5.87
N ASP A 86 10.91 -13.35 -5.32
CA ASP A 86 9.65 -13.89 -5.81
C ASP A 86 8.55 -12.86 -5.57
N ILE A 87 7.83 -12.52 -6.63
CA ILE A 87 6.60 -11.73 -6.53
C ILE A 87 5.55 -12.65 -5.90
N PRO A 88 4.91 -12.26 -4.79
CA PRO A 88 3.78 -13.00 -4.24
C PRO A 88 2.62 -12.97 -5.24
N THR A 89 2.62 -13.89 -6.20
CA THR A 89 1.45 -14.09 -7.05
C THR A 89 0.35 -14.68 -6.18
N MET A 90 -0.89 -14.23 -6.38
CA MET A 90 -2.10 -14.89 -5.84
C MET A 90 -2.29 -16.33 -6.38
N ALA A 91 -1.24 -16.97 -6.88
CA ALA A 91 -1.26 -18.23 -7.60
C ALA A 91 -0.06 -19.12 -7.27
N VAL A 92 0.16 -19.44 -5.99
CA VAL A 92 0.65 -20.79 -5.60
C VAL A 92 -0.17 -21.32 -4.43
N VAL A 93 -1.47 -21.48 -4.67
CA VAL A 93 -2.28 -22.51 -4.00
C VAL A 93 -2.05 -23.89 -4.64
N LYS A 94 -1.37 -23.94 -5.80
CA LYS A 94 -1.19 -25.18 -6.58
C LYS A 94 -0.22 -26.21 -5.98
N ASN A 95 0.57 -25.85 -4.97
CA ASN A 95 1.54 -26.76 -4.33
C ASN A 95 1.26 -27.01 -2.84
N MET A 96 0.07 -26.67 -2.34
CA MET A 96 -0.35 -27.01 -0.97
C MET A 96 -1.16 -28.31 -1.01
N THR A 97 -0.52 -29.44 -0.73
CA THR A 97 -1.18 -30.76 -0.65
C THR A 97 -2.09 -30.94 0.57
N ASN A 98 -2.21 -29.91 1.42
CA ASN A 98 -2.84 -30.02 2.72
C ASN A 98 -4.15 -29.22 2.73
N GLN A 99 -5.29 -29.92 2.78
CA GLN A 99 -6.64 -29.30 2.79
C GLN A 99 -6.87 -28.29 3.93
N ALA A 100 -6.09 -28.33 5.02
CA ALA A 100 -6.19 -27.38 6.11
C ALA A 100 -5.61 -25.98 5.79
N GLU A 101 -4.64 -25.90 4.86
CA GLU A 101 -4.02 -24.63 4.45
C GLU A 101 -4.83 -23.97 3.31
N LEU A 102 -5.53 -24.76 2.50
CA LEU A 102 -6.51 -24.29 1.52
C LEU A 102 -7.66 -23.50 2.16
N ALA A 103 -8.05 -23.85 3.39
CA ALA A 103 -9.07 -23.12 4.14
C ALA A 103 -8.61 -21.74 4.65
N HIS A 104 -7.29 -21.48 4.63
CA HIS A 104 -6.70 -20.20 5.05
C HIS A 104 -6.14 -19.37 3.88
N SER A 105 -6.01 -19.96 2.69
CA SER A 105 -5.68 -19.24 1.47
C SER A 105 -6.94 -18.74 0.78
N GLU A 106 -7.65 -17.83 1.44
CA GLU A 106 -8.62 -16.99 0.75
C GLU A 106 -7.84 -16.12 -0.24
N THR A 107 -7.87 -16.46 -1.53
CA THR A 107 -7.70 -15.43 -2.56
C THR A 107 -8.86 -14.46 -2.39
N MET A 108 -8.69 -13.47 -1.50
CA MET A 108 -9.74 -12.51 -1.18
C MET A 108 -10.00 -11.70 -2.45
N ALA A 109 -11.21 -11.84 -3.00
CA ALA A 109 -11.63 -11.00 -4.12
C ALA A 109 -11.53 -9.52 -3.71
N PRO A 110 -11.22 -8.60 -4.63
CA PRO A 110 -11.25 -7.17 -4.37
C PRO A 110 -12.59 -6.73 -3.77
N VAL A 111 -12.54 -5.79 -2.83
CA VAL A 111 -13.76 -5.20 -2.27
C VAL A 111 -14.53 -4.51 -3.40
N ALA A 112 -15.78 -4.92 -3.60
CA ALA A 112 -16.64 -4.34 -4.63
C ALA A 112 -17.07 -2.91 -4.23
N ILE A 113 -16.69 -1.93 -5.02
CA ILE A 113 -17.05 -0.52 -4.81
C ILE A 113 -18.28 -0.19 -5.66
N GLY A 114 -19.44 -0.01 -5.01
CA GLY A 114 -20.72 0.15 -5.68
C GLY A 114 -21.19 1.59 -5.95
N SER A 115 -20.50 2.61 -5.43
CA SER A 115 -20.95 4.01 -5.54
C SER A 115 -19.78 4.97 -5.77
N LEU A 116 -20.08 6.13 -6.35
CA LEU A 116 -19.09 7.18 -6.61
C LEU A 116 -18.48 7.76 -5.31
N PRO A 117 -19.24 8.07 -4.25
CA PRO A 117 -18.67 8.47 -2.97
C PRO A 117 -17.73 7.41 -2.39
N ALA A 118 -18.12 6.13 -2.46
CA ALA A 118 -17.27 5.05 -1.98
C ALA A 118 -15.94 4.97 -2.77
N LEU A 119 -16.00 5.08 -4.10
CA LEU A 119 -14.80 5.11 -4.93
C LEU A 119 -13.88 6.28 -4.57
N VAL A 120 -14.43 7.47 -4.32
CA VAL A 120 -13.64 8.64 -3.90
C VAL A 120 -12.93 8.38 -2.57
N GLY A 121 -13.58 7.73 -1.61
CA GLY A 121 -12.95 7.36 -0.33
C GLY A 121 -11.75 6.42 -0.51
N TRP A 122 -11.89 5.41 -1.37
CA TRP A 122 -10.79 4.48 -1.69
C TRP A 122 -9.66 5.15 -2.50
N LEU A 123 -10.01 5.99 -3.48
CA LEU A 123 -9.06 6.80 -4.23
C LEU A 123 -8.26 7.74 -3.32
N TYR A 124 -8.92 8.35 -2.32
CA TYR A 124 -8.23 9.20 -1.35
C TYR A 124 -7.09 8.45 -0.67
N VAL A 125 -7.33 7.24 -0.14
CA VAL A 125 -6.29 6.44 0.52
C VAL A 125 -5.17 6.06 -0.46
N LEU A 126 -5.52 5.63 -1.67
CA LEU A 126 -4.53 5.24 -2.68
C LEU A 126 -3.63 6.42 -3.09
N GLU A 127 -4.21 7.59 -3.35
CA GLU A 127 -3.46 8.77 -3.80
C GLU A 127 -2.71 9.46 -2.65
N GLU A 128 -3.30 9.52 -1.45
CA GLU A 128 -2.67 10.10 -0.26
C GLU A 128 -1.42 9.31 0.16
N SER A 129 -1.46 7.98 0.06
CA SER A 129 -0.30 7.13 0.38
C SER A 129 0.96 7.43 -0.45
N ARG A 130 0.83 8.16 -1.58
CA ARG A 130 1.95 8.61 -2.42
C ARG A 130 2.72 9.77 -1.80
N LEU A 131 2.05 10.58 -0.98
CA LEU A 131 2.68 11.66 -0.22
C LEU A 131 3.57 11.09 0.89
N GLY A 132 3.05 10.10 1.63
CA GLY A 132 3.82 9.36 2.63
C GLY A 132 4.98 8.57 2.03
N ALA A 133 4.77 7.94 0.87
CA ALA A 133 5.80 7.19 0.15
C ALA A 133 7.05 8.03 -0.19
N ALA A 134 6.88 9.32 -0.49
CA ALA A 134 8.01 10.21 -0.77
C ALA A 134 8.94 10.41 0.44
N VAL A 135 8.42 10.31 1.67
CA VAL A 135 9.22 10.36 2.90
C VAL A 135 10.05 9.09 3.04
N ILE A 136 9.44 7.92 2.81
CA ILE A 136 10.10 6.61 2.81
C ILE A 136 11.21 6.58 1.76
N ALA A 137 10.95 7.06 0.53
CA ALA A 137 11.93 7.10 -0.54
C ALA A 137 13.21 7.87 -0.15
N LYS A 138 13.07 9.04 0.49
CA LYS A 138 14.21 9.83 0.97
C LYS A 138 15.03 9.09 2.02
N ARG A 139 14.39 8.27 2.86
CA ARG A 139 15.06 7.45 3.87
C ARG A 139 15.82 6.30 3.19
N LEU A 140 15.17 5.58 2.29
CA LEU A 140 15.75 4.47 1.54
C LEU A 140 16.98 4.91 0.74
N GLN A 141 16.93 6.07 0.08
CA GLN A 141 18.09 6.62 -0.64
C GLN A 141 19.32 6.85 0.25
N ARG A 142 19.13 7.07 1.55
CA ARG A 142 20.24 7.26 2.50
C ARG A 142 20.75 5.95 3.08
N GLN A 143 19.85 5.01 3.40
CA GLN A 143 20.20 3.75 4.07
C GLN A 143 20.60 2.64 3.09
N LEU A 144 19.93 2.59 1.94
CA LEU A 144 20.07 1.58 0.90
C LEU A 144 20.19 2.25 -0.48
N PRO A 145 21.23 3.06 -0.74
CA PRO A 145 21.35 3.89 -1.95
C PRO A 145 21.35 3.09 -3.27
N ASN A 146 21.71 1.80 -3.21
CA ASN A 146 21.78 0.93 -4.38
C ASN A 146 20.53 0.06 -4.57
N SER A 147 19.61 0.03 -3.59
CA SER A 147 18.39 -0.77 -3.70
C SER A 147 17.33 -0.04 -4.53
N PRO A 148 16.56 -0.75 -5.38
CA PRO A 148 15.49 -0.15 -6.15
C PRO A 148 14.35 0.35 -5.24
N CYS A 149 13.77 1.50 -5.59
CA CYS A 149 12.73 2.17 -4.79
C CYS A 149 11.71 2.92 -5.65
N SER A 150 11.44 2.43 -6.86
CA SER A 150 10.47 3.02 -7.80
C SER A 150 9.08 3.12 -7.18
N PHE A 151 8.68 2.12 -6.40
CA PHE A 151 7.38 2.07 -5.72
C PHE A 151 7.15 3.25 -4.77
N PHE A 152 8.21 3.68 -4.07
CA PHE A 152 8.14 4.79 -3.12
C PHE A 152 8.50 6.14 -3.73
N SER A 153 9.42 6.16 -4.70
CA SER A 153 9.98 7.41 -5.24
C SER A 153 9.08 8.08 -6.29
N ARG A 154 8.19 7.34 -6.94
CA ARG A 154 7.27 7.88 -7.95
C ARG A 154 6.03 8.50 -7.31
N SER A 155 6.15 9.78 -6.97
CA SER A 155 5.07 10.58 -6.38
C SER A 155 3.98 10.97 -7.40
N ILE A 156 2.82 11.39 -6.88
CA ILE A 156 1.80 12.09 -7.66
C ILE A 156 2.25 13.53 -7.93
N ALA A 157 2.00 14.03 -9.14
CA ALA A 157 2.22 15.44 -9.45
C ALA A 157 1.30 16.32 -8.57
N PRO A 158 1.80 17.44 -7.98
CA PRO A 158 0.98 18.30 -7.11
C PRO A 158 -0.34 18.76 -7.75
N GLN A 159 -0.33 18.96 -9.08
CA GLN A 159 -1.52 19.31 -9.84
C GLN A 159 -2.56 18.18 -9.87
N ALA A 160 -2.14 16.93 -10.04
CA ALA A 160 -3.05 15.78 -10.04
C ALA A 160 -3.70 15.57 -8.67
N TRP A 161 -2.95 15.75 -7.59
CA TRP A 161 -3.51 15.72 -6.23
C TRP A 161 -4.55 16.83 -6.02
N SER A 162 -4.26 18.05 -6.46
CA SER A 162 -5.19 19.17 -6.34
C SER A 162 -6.47 18.95 -7.17
N GLN A 163 -6.33 18.37 -8.38
CA GLN A 163 -7.47 18.00 -9.24
C GLN A 163 -8.32 16.91 -8.59
N PHE A 164 -7.70 15.89 -8.00
CA PHE A 164 -8.40 14.86 -7.25
C PHE A 164 -9.20 15.47 -6.08
N LEU A 165 -8.59 16.37 -5.30
CA LEU A 165 -9.29 17.01 -4.17
C LEU A 165 -10.51 17.84 -4.61
N LEU A 166 -10.41 18.56 -5.73
CA LEU A 166 -11.55 19.30 -6.29
C LEU A 166 -12.67 18.35 -6.71
N PHE A 167 -12.33 17.26 -7.39
CA PHE A 167 -13.28 16.21 -7.77
C PHE A 167 -13.94 15.57 -6.55
N ALA A 168 -13.15 15.19 -5.53
CA ALA A 168 -13.65 14.61 -4.29
C ALA A 168 -14.62 15.55 -3.57
N GLN A 169 -14.28 16.85 -3.50
CA GLN A 169 -15.11 17.87 -2.87
C GLN A 169 -16.46 18.06 -3.59
N GLN A 170 -16.50 17.89 -4.92
CA GLN A 170 -17.74 17.94 -5.70
C GLN A 170 -18.62 16.72 -5.41
N VAL A 171 -18.05 15.53 -5.32
CA VAL A 171 -18.79 14.30 -4.98
C VAL A 171 -19.37 14.38 -3.58
N ALA A 172 -18.62 14.93 -2.62
CA ALA A 172 -19.05 15.09 -1.22
C ALA A 172 -19.91 16.33 -0.95
N ALA A 173 -20.36 17.07 -1.97
CA ALA A 173 -21.03 18.35 -1.78
C ALA A 173 -22.40 18.22 -1.07
N ALA A 174 -23.08 17.10 -1.25
CA ALA A 174 -24.36 16.81 -0.61
C ALA A 174 -24.19 16.12 0.76
N ASP A 175 -23.30 15.13 0.83
CA ASP A 175 -22.96 14.40 2.06
C ASP A 175 -21.52 13.85 1.93
N SER A 176 -20.70 14.06 2.96
CA SER A 176 -19.33 13.56 3.03
C SER A 176 -19.20 12.21 3.74
N ASN A 177 -20.25 11.73 4.42
CA ASN A 177 -20.19 10.53 5.26
C ASN A 177 -19.79 9.29 4.46
N ASP A 178 -20.42 9.03 3.30
CA ASP A 178 -20.09 7.87 2.47
C ASP A 178 -18.64 7.88 1.97
N VAL A 179 -18.08 9.06 1.70
CA VAL A 179 -16.67 9.21 1.28
C VAL A 179 -15.73 8.89 2.45
N ILE A 180 -16.08 9.37 3.65
CA ILE A 180 -15.32 9.16 4.88
C ILE A 180 -15.34 7.69 5.29
N ASP A 181 -16.52 7.08 5.34
CA ASP A 181 -16.71 5.68 5.71
C ASP A 181 -15.93 4.77 4.76
N ALA A 182 -15.96 5.07 3.46
CA ALA A 182 -15.23 4.30 2.47
C ALA A 182 -13.70 4.49 2.59
N ALA A 183 -13.22 5.68 2.95
CA ALA A 183 -11.79 5.88 3.25
C ALA A 183 -11.34 5.08 4.47
N GLN A 184 -12.16 5.04 5.53
CA GLN A 184 -11.89 4.21 6.71
C GLN A 184 -11.89 2.71 6.38
N GLN A 185 -12.81 2.26 5.52
CA GLN A 185 -12.83 0.88 5.01
C GLN A 185 -11.58 0.54 4.22
N ALA A 186 -11.12 1.44 3.34
CA ALA A 186 -9.89 1.24 2.55
C ALA A 186 -8.65 1.10 3.46
N PHE A 187 -8.51 1.95 4.47
CA PHE A 187 -7.43 1.82 5.48
C PHE A 187 -7.52 0.50 6.25
N THR A 188 -8.72 0.14 6.73
CA THR A 188 -8.95 -1.09 7.49
C THR A 188 -8.58 -2.32 6.66
N SER A 189 -9.04 -2.35 5.40
CA SER A 189 -8.69 -3.41 4.45
C SER A 189 -7.19 -3.49 4.21
N TYR A 190 -6.51 -2.36 4.02
CA TYR A 190 -5.06 -2.33 3.83
C TYR A 190 -4.31 -2.86 5.06
N ILE A 191 -4.69 -2.43 6.26
CA ILE A 191 -4.11 -2.89 7.53
C ILE A 191 -4.32 -4.39 7.70
N GLU A 192 -5.52 -4.91 7.39
CA GLU A 192 -5.84 -6.34 7.49
C GLU A 192 -4.95 -7.21 6.62
N HIS A 193 -4.70 -6.80 5.38
CA HIS A 193 -3.83 -7.53 4.45
C HIS A 193 -2.35 -7.40 4.81
N LEU A 194 -1.98 -6.39 5.60
CA LEU A 194 -0.61 -6.18 6.08
C LEU A 194 -0.26 -7.04 7.31
N LYS A 195 -1.23 -7.73 7.92
CA LYS A 195 -1.11 -8.38 9.26
C LYS A 195 -0.11 -9.54 9.36
N ALA A 196 0.54 -10.01 8.30
CA ALA A 196 1.53 -11.07 8.42
C ALA A 196 2.77 -10.55 9.18
N PRO A 197 3.09 -11.06 10.39
CA PRO A 197 4.26 -10.64 11.12
C PRO A 197 5.50 -11.12 10.37
N LEU A 198 6.40 -10.19 10.09
CA LEU A 198 7.73 -10.57 9.66
C LEU A 198 8.42 -11.37 10.77
N GLY A 199 8.93 -12.55 10.45
CA GLY A 199 9.80 -13.32 11.36
C GLY A 199 11.00 -12.48 11.85
N ALA A 200 11.66 -12.93 12.91
CA ALA A 200 12.81 -12.23 13.48
C ALA A 200 13.83 -11.84 12.40
N PRO A 201 14.45 -10.64 12.47
CA PRO A 201 15.41 -10.22 11.47
C PRO A 201 16.52 -11.25 11.34
N LEU A 202 16.79 -11.69 10.10
CA LEU A 202 17.92 -12.57 9.83
C LEU A 202 19.18 -11.84 10.29
N ARG A 203 19.85 -12.41 11.31
CA ARG A 203 21.17 -11.95 11.71
C ARG A 203 22.05 -11.97 10.45
N PRO A 204 22.81 -10.90 10.14
CA PRO A 204 23.76 -10.99 9.05
C PRO A 204 24.65 -12.21 9.28
N PRO A 205 25.05 -12.94 8.22
CA PRO A 205 25.98 -14.04 8.37
C PRO A 205 27.18 -13.50 9.14
N LYS A 206 27.56 -14.17 10.24
CA LYS A 206 28.85 -13.90 10.88
C LYS A 206 29.87 -13.98 9.75
N SER A 207 30.60 -12.89 9.52
CA SER A 207 31.75 -12.87 8.63
C SER A 207 32.56 -14.12 8.95
N ALA A 208 32.56 -15.09 8.03
CA ALA A 208 33.41 -16.25 8.15
C ALA A 208 34.83 -15.70 8.24
N ASP A 209 35.52 -16.05 9.33
CA ASP A 209 36.92 -15.78 9.54
C ASP A 209 37.69 -16.35 8.34
N TYR A 210 37.94 -15.53 7.33
CA TYR A 210 39.07 -15.71 6.43
C TYR A 210 40.29 -15.19 7.18
N ALA A 211 40.74 -15.96 8.16
CA ALA A 211 42.08 -15.86 8.70
C ALA A 211 42.97 -16.84 7.92
N ASN A 212 44.06 -16.29 7.40
CA ASN A 212 45.13 -16.89 6.62
C ASN A 212 45.63 -18.24 7.13
#